data_AF-A0A2P6S632-F1
#
_entry.id   AF-A0A2P6S632-F1
#
_cell.length_a   1.000
_cell.length_b   1.000
_cell.length_c   1.000
_cell.angle_alpha   90.00
_cell.angle_beta   90.00
_cell.angle_gamma   90.00
#
_symmetry.space_group_name_H-M   'P 1'
#
loop_
_entity.id
_entity.type
_entity.pdbx_description
1 polymer ?
#
loop_
_entity_poly.entity_id
_entity_poly.type
_entity_poly.pdbx_seq_one_letter_code
_entity_poly.pdbx_strand_id
1 'polypeptide(L)'
;MTSWNSTPMEVTYEVLGWIAFVSWSISFYPQVISNFRRKSVVGLNFDFVVLNLTKHSSYLIYNATLYFSSAVQKQYFHKYGSKQMIPVAANDVAFSTHAVLLTALTLIQIAVYERGNQKLSKISIGIVVAVWLGGAVCFFIALSNHSWLWLISVFNLIQVCMTVIKYIPQAIMNFMRKSTDGFSIGNILLDFTGGLTSYAQMAVQSIDQHSWVNFYGNIGKTLLSLVSIFFDLLFMCQHFLLYPAKKAQQIPPNSSTSEERTWPIGKSPDHHYPAPPGNV
;
A
#
# COMPACT_ATOMS: atom_id res chain seq x y z
N MET A 1 10.85 33.39 -4.98
CA MET A 1 10.78 32.06 -4.36
C MET A 1 12.00 31.93 -3.48
N THR A 2 11.84 31.43 -2.25
CA THR A 2 12.99 31.19 -1.37
C THR A 2 13.82 30.05 -1.95
N SER A 3 15.13 30.29 -2.08
CA SER A 3 16.10 29.29 -2.48
C SER A 3 16.62 28.55 -1.26
N TRP A 4 17.29 27.42 -1.50
CA TRP A 4 18.06 26.72 -0.49
C TRP A 4 19.14 27.64 0.11
N ASN A 5 19.36 27.53 1.42
CA ASN A 5 20.44 28.22 2.10
C ASN A 5 21.76 27.44 2.01
N SER A 6 21.68 26.12 1.87
CA SER A 6 22.82 25.21 1.83
C SER A 6 22.71 24.19 0.67
N THR A 7 23.63 24.26 -0.29
CA THR A 7 23.70 23.30 -1.41
C THR A 7 23.85 21.84 -0.94
N PRO A 8 24.69 21.51 0.08
CA PRO A 8 24.71 20.15 0.63
C PRO A 8 23.35 19.66 1.15
N MET A 9 22.55 20.56 1.75
CA MET A 9 21.23 20.20 2.26
C MET A 9 20.21 19.99 1.13
N GLU A 10 20.27 20.81 0.08
CA GLU A 10 19.49 20.60 -1.14
C GLU A 10 19.77 19.24 -1.78
N VAL A 11 21.05 18.89 -1.94
CA VAL A 11 21.44 17.58 -2.48
C VAL A 11 20.96 16.43 -1.57
N THR A 12 21.12 16.58 -0.26
CA THR A 12 20.65 15.57 0.71
C THR A 12 19.14 15.39 0.64
N TYR A 13 18.38 16.49 0.51
CA TYR A 13 16.93 16.48 0.35
C TYR A 13 16.50 15.70 -0.90
N GLU A 14 17.13 15.98 -2.04
CA GLU A 14 16.84 15.29 -3.30
C GLU A 14 17.16 13.80 -3.20
N VAL A 15 18.34 13.44 -2.68
CA VAL A 15 18.76 12.04 -2.52
C VAL A 15 17.78 11.26 -1.64
N LEU A 16 17.40 11.81 -0.49
CA LEU A 16 16.43 11.17 0.40
C LEU A 16 15.06 10.98 -0.27
N GLY A 17 14.61 11.98 -1.02
CA GLY A 17 13.35 11.91 -1.76
C GLY A 17 13.35 10.83 -2.84
N TRP A 18 14.44 10.70 -3.58
CA TRP A 18 14.57 9.67 -4.63
C TRP A 18 14.76 8.27 -4.06
N ILE A 19 15.43 8.12 -2.90
CA ILE A 19 15.45 6.85 -2.18
C ILE A 19 14.02 6.46 -1.79
N ALA A 20 13.23 7.38 -1.22
CA ALA A 20 11.85 7.12 -0.86
C ALA A 20 11.02 6.67 -2.07
N PHE A 21 11.16 7.37 -3.20
CA PHE A 21 10.52 7.01 -4.46
C PHE A 21 10.88 5.59 -4.89
N VAL A 22 12.18 5.23 -4.93
CA VAL A 22 12.63 3.91 -5.38
C VAL A 22 12.15 2.82 -4.44
N SER A 23 12.32 2.99 -3.13
CA SER A 23 11.91 2.02 -2.11
C SER A 23 10.43 1.68 -2.23
N TRP A 24 9.56 2.69 -2.28
CA TRP A 24 8.13 2.44 -2.43
C TRP A 24 7.77 1.90 -3.81
N SER A 25 8.38 2.39 -4.90
CA SER A 25 8.04 1.95 -6.26
C SER A 25 8.32 0.47 -6.50
N ILE A 26 9.46 -0.04 -6.01
CA ILE A 26 9.83 -1.46 -6.14
C ILE A 26 8.73 -2.38 -5.57
N SER A 27 8.06 -1.96 -4.50
CA SER A 27 7.03 -2.77 -3.83
C SER A 27 5.81 -3.11 -4.71
N PHE A 28 5.54 -2.33 -5.77
CA PHE A 28 4.40 -2.53 -6.66
C PHE A 28 4.64 -3.66 -7.68
N TYR A 29 5.89 -3.84 -8.12
CA TYR A 29 6.23 -4.73 -9.23
C TYR A 29 5.96 -6.22 -8.98
N PRO A 30 6.28 -6.80 -7.80
CA PRO A 30 6.05 -8.22 -7.55
C PRO A 30 4.62 -8.66 -7.86
N GLN A 31 3.62 -7.87 -7.46
CA GLN A 31 2.22 -8.20 -7.70
C GLN A 31 1.87 -8.12 -9.19
N VAL A 32 2.25 -7.03 -9.87
CA VAL A 32 1.99 -6.83 -11.30
C VAL A 32 2.63 -7.95 -12.14
N ILE A 33 3.86 -8.32 -11.82
CA ILE A 33 4.61 -9.38 -12.50
C ILE A 33 3.98 -10.75 -12.22
N SER A 34 3.61 -11.04 -10.97
CA SER A 34 2.97 -12.29 -10.59
C SER A 34 1.65 -12.51 -11.34
N ASN A 35 0.80 -11.49 -11.37
CA ASN A 35 -0.45 -11.51 -12.14
C ASN A 35 -0.19 -11.75 -13.63
N PHE A 36 0.82 -11.08 -14.20
CA PHE A 36 1.16 -11.22 -15.61
C PHE A 36 1.69 -12.62 -15.96
N ARG A 37 2.51 -13.22 -15.10
CA ARG A 37 3.08 -14.57 -15.29
C ARG A 37 2.03 -15.66 -15.12
N ARG A 38 1.18 -15.54 -14.10
CA ARG A 38 0.14 -16.52 -13.79
C ARG A 38 -1.10 -16.40 -14.69
N LYS A 39 -1.28 -15.26 -15.36
CA LYS A 39 -2.52 -14.89 -16.08
C LYS A 39 -3.78 -15.05 -15.22
N SER A 40 -3.61 -14.87 -13.92
CA SER A 40 -4.62 -15.07 -12.90
C SER A 40 -4.38 -14.09 -11.76
N VAL A 41 -5.46 -13.49 -11.26
CA VAL A 41 -5.47 -12.62 -10.07
C VAL A 41 -6.08 -13.33 -8.87
N VAL A 42 -6.23 -14.66 -8.92
CA VAL A 42 -6.75 -15.44 -7.80
C VAL A 42 -5.82 -15.33 -6.59
N GLY A 43 -6.40 -14.91 -5.45
CA GLY A 43 -5.71 -14.58 -4.20
C GLY A 43 -5.44 -13.09 -3.99
N LEU A 44 -5.58 -12.24 -5.01
CA LEU A 44 -5.43 -10.79 -4.88
C LEU A 44 -6.69 -10.17 -4.28
N ASN A 45 -6.56 -9.40 -3.20
CA ASN A 45 -7.70 -8.70 -2.61
C ASN A 45 -8.11 -7.49 -3.46
N PHE A 46 -9.29 -7.55 -4.11
CA PHE A 46 -9.76 -6.47 -4.98
C PHE A 46 -10.11 -5.19 -4.23
N ASP A 47 -10.60 -5.30 -2.99
CA ASP A 47 -10.91 -4.14 -2.16
C ASP A 47 -9.62 -3.35 -1.89
N PHE A 48 -8.53 -4.05 -1.60
CA PHE A 48 -7.21 -3.44 -1.40
C PHE A 48 -6.75 -2.65 -2.62
N VAL A 49 -6.94 -3.19 -3.84
CA VAL A 49 -6.49 -2.51 -5.07
C VAL A 49 -7.33 -1.24 -5.33
N VAL A 50 -8.65 -1.30 -5.18
CA VAL A 50 -9.52 -0.12 -5.40
C VAL A 50 -9.32 0.97 -4.34
N LEU A 51 -9.15 0.58 -3.07
CA LEU A 51 -8.83 1.53 -1.99
C LEU A 51 -7.46 2.17 -2.20
N ASN A 52 -6.44 1.42 -2.63
CA ASN A 52 -5.14 2.00 -2.97
C ASN A 52 -5.23 2.93 -4.17
N LEU A 53 -6.04 2.63 -5.19
CA LEU A 53 -6.22 3.57 -6.31
C LEU A 53 -6.77 4.90 -5.77
N THR A 54 -7.80 4.86 -4.93
CA THR A 54 -8.39 6.07 -4.34
C THR A 54 -7.37 6.86 -3.51
N LYS A 55 -6.58 6.17 -2.68
CA LYS A 55 -5.47 6.76 -1.93
C LYS A 55 -4.47 7.45 -2.86
N HIS A 56 -3.92 6.72 -3.83
CA HIS A 56 -2.84 7.21 -4.68
C HIS A 56 -3.31 8.32 -5.60
N SER A 57 -4.53 8.26 -6.12
CA SER A 57 -5.13 9.34 -6.90
C SER A 57 -5.32 10.61 -6.06
N SER A 58 -5.78 10.49 -4.81
CA SER A 58 -5.91 11.64 -3.90
C SER A 58 -4.54 12.26 -3.60
N TYR A 59 -3.52 11.44 -3.39
CA TYR A 59 -2.15 11.92 -3.17
C TYR A 59 -1.58 12.61 -4.41
N LEU A 60 -1.81 12.04 -5.61
CA LEU A 60 -1.41 12.64 -6.88
C LEU A 60 -2.10 13.98 -7.12
N ILE A 61 -3.42 14.08 -6.88
CA ILE A 61 -4.16 15.34 -7.01
C ILE A 61 -3.50 16.43 -6.16
N TYR A 62 -3.17 16.12 -4.90
CA TYR A 62 -2.49 17.08 -4.03
C TYR A 62 -1.10 17.46 -4.55
N ASN A 63 -0.24 16.47 -4.81
CA ASN A 63 1.14 16.72 -5.20
C ASN A 63 1.22 17.44 -6.54
N ALA A 64 0.56 16.93 -7.58
CA ALA A 64 0.60 17.55 -8.90
C ALA A 64 0.01 18.96 -8.90
N THR A 65 -1.11 19.18 -8.20
CA THR A 65 -1.74 20.51 -8.18
C THR A 65 -0.88 21.52 -7.42
N LEU A 66 -0.35 21.17 -6.25
CA LEU A 66 0.51 22.08 -5.48
C LEU A 66 1.86 22.34 -6.18
N TYR A 67 2.39 21.33 -6.89
CA TYR A 67 3.65 21.42 -7.61
C TYR A 67 3.55 22.25 -8.90
N PHE A 68 2.48 22.11 -9.68
CA PHE A 68 2.37 22.77 -10.99
C PHE A 68 1.49 24.04 -11.01
N SER A 69 0.47 24.14 -10.14
CA SER A 69 -0.50 25.24 -10.23
C SER A 69 -0.04 26.50 -9.51
N SER A 70 0.30 27.54 -10.28
CA SER A 70 0.67 28.85 -9.75
C SER A 70 -0.43 29.48 -8.90
N ALA A 71 -1.71 29.22 -9.21
CA ALA A 71 -2.85 29.71 -8.45
C ALA A 71 -2.88 29.12 -7.03
N VAL A 72 -2.61 27.83 -6.90
CA VAL A 72 -2.59 27.14 -5.60
C VAL A 72 -1.34 27.50 -4.81
N GLN A 73 -0.18 27.61 -5.48
CA GLN A 73 1.05 28.10 -4.86
C GLN A 73 0.89 29.51 -4.30
N LYS A 74 0.20 30.41 -5.03
CA LYS A 74 -0.12 31.75 -4.53
C LYS A 74 -0.96 31.72 -3.25
N GLN A 75 -1.96 30.84 -3.18
CA GLN A 75 -2.75 30.64 -1.96
C GLN A 75 -1.91 30.07 -0.81
N TYR A 76 -0.98 29.17 -1.12
CA TYR A 76 -0.04 28.63 -0.14
C TYR A 76 0.85 29.73 0.45
N PHE A 77 1.46 30.56 -0.39
CA PHE A 77 2.29 31.69 0.07
C PHE A 77 1.48 32.76 0.81
N HIS A 78 0.21 32.97 0.45
CA HIS A 78 -0.68 33.84 1.20
C HIS A 78 -0.96 33.29 2.62
N LYS A 79 -1.12 31.96 2.75
CA LYS A 79 -1.41 31.31 4.04
C LYS A 79 -0.18 31.18 4.95
N TYR A 80 0.96 30.79 4.39
CA TYR A 80 2.15 30.42 5.18
C TYR A 80 3.30 31.42 5.07
N GLY A 81 3.21 32.39 4.16
CA GLY A 81 4.21 33.43 3.94
C GLY A 81 5.02 33.22 2.66
N SER A 82 5.37 34.33 2.00
CA SER A 82 6.11 34.36 0.72
C SER A 82 7.56 33.89 0.81
N LYS A 83 8.11 33.83 2.03
CA LYS A 83 9.45 33.32 2.33
C LYS A 83 9.49 31.80 2.53
N GLN A 84 8.36 31.10 2.50
CA GLN A 84 8.33 29.65 2.65
C GLN A 84 8.56 28.96 1.30
N MET A 85 9.10 27.75 1.34
CA MET A 85 9.18 26.87 0.18
C MET A 85 7.90 26.04 0.02
N ILE A 86 7.61 25.61 -1.22
CA ILE A 86 6.55 24.66 -1.49
C ILE A 86 6.96 23.29 -0.90
N PRO A 87 6.09 22.63 -0.12
CA PRO A 87 6.44 21.43 0.64
C PRO A 87 6.20 20.14 -0.16
N VAL A 88 6.35 20.21 -1.48
CA VAL A 88 6.16 19.11 -2.43
C VAL A 88 7.32 19.14 -3.40
N ALA A 89 8.03 18.01 -3.52
CA ALA A 89 9.13 17.85 -4.46
C ALA A 89 8.75 17.00 -5.68
N ALA A 90 9.65 16.98 -6.67
CA ALA A 90 9.48 16.21 -7.89
C ALA A 90 9.31 14.70 -7.61
N ASN A 91 10.04 14.16 -6.64
CA ASN A 91 9.93 12.75 -6.24
C ASN A 91 8.53 12.40 -5.68
N ASP A 92 7.84 13.34 -5.02
CA ASP A 92 6.47 13.13 -4.52
C ASP A 92 5.47 12.99 -5.67
N VAL A 93 5.59 13.85 -6.69
CA VAL A 93 4.78 13.80 -7.91
C VAL A 93 5.10 12.53 -8.71
N ALA A 94 6.38 12.20 -8.88
CA ALA A 94 6.82 10.99 -9.56
C ALA A 94 6.28 9.73 -8.88
N PHE A 95 6.40 9.64 -7.55
CA PHE A 95 5.91 8.50 -6.78
C PHE A 95 4.40 8.34 -6.89
N SER A 96 3.65 9.42 -6.65
CA SER A 96 2.18 9.37 -6.69
C SER A 96 1.66 9.05 -8.10
N THR A 97 2.31 9.55 -9.15
CA THR A 97 2.00 9.19 -10.54
C THR A 97 2.27 7.71 -10.80
N HIS A 98 3.46 7.23 -10.43
CA HIS A 98 3.86 5.83 -10.59
C HIS A 98 2.88 4.89 -9.87
N ALA A 99 2.53 5.19 -8.62
CA ALA A 99 1.61 4.40 -7.83
C ALA A 99 0.20 4.33 -8.45
N VAL A 100 -0.33 5.44 -8.99
CA VAL A 100 -1.60 5.44 -9.73
C VAL A 100 -1.51 4.54 -10.96
N LEU A 101 -0.46 4.68 -11.77
CA LEU A 101 -0.29 3.90 -13.00
C LEU A 101 -0.20 2.39 -12.74
N LEU A 102 0.63 1.97 -11.77
CA LEU A 102 0.81 0.55 -11.43
C LEU A 102 -0.44 -0.04 -10.79
N THR A 103 -1.19 0.75 -10.01
CA THR A 103 -2.47 0.31 -9.45
C THR A 103 -3.55 0.20 -10.52
N ALA A 104 -3.63 1.15 -11.46
CA ALA A 104 -4.52 1.09 -12.60
C ALA A 104 -4.21 -0.11 -13.51
N LEU A 105 -2.92 -0.39 -13.75
CA LEU A 105 -2.48 -1.60 -14.46
C LEU A 105 -2.95 -2.87 -13.74
N THR A 106 -2.87 -2.90 -12.41
CA THR A 106 -3.37 -4.02 -11.61
C THR A 106 -4.89 -4.18 -11.73
N LEU A 107 -5.65 -3.08 -11.79
CA LEU A 107 -7.10 -3.13 -12.03
C LEU A 107 -7.44 -3.64 -13.44
N ILE A 108 -6.66 -3.26 -14.44
CA ILE A 108 -6.79 -3.82 -15.80
C ILE A 108 -6.54 -5.33 -15.76
N GLN A 109 -5.52 -5.79 -15.04
CA GLN A 109 -5.27 -7.23 -14.85
C GLN A 109 -6.45 -7.92 -14.16
N ILE A 110 -7.10 -7.30 -13.17
CA ILE A 110 -8.31 -7.83 -12.51
C ILE A 110 -9.49 -7.94 -13.49
N ALA A 111 -9.60 -7.01 -14.44
CA ALA A 111 -10.67 -7.03 -15.44
C ALA A 111 -10.46 -8.09 -16.54
N VAL A 112 -9.20 -8.39 -16.88
CA VAL A 112 -8.84 -9.24 -18.03
C VAL A 112 -8.50 -10.68 -17.63
N TYR A 113 -7.83 -10.91 -16.50
CA TYR A 113 -7.33 -12.22 -16.10
C TYR A 113 -8.34 -13.03 -15.27
N GLU A 114 -8.04 -14.32 -15.10
CA GLU A 114 -8.87 -15.20 -14.28
C GLU A 114 -8.94 -14.70 -12.82
N ARG A 115 -10.16 -14.46 -12.33
CA ARG A 115 -10.43 -13.94 -10.98
C ARG A 115 -11.20 -14.90 -10.07
N GLY A 116 -11.56 -16.08 -10.58
CA GLY A 116 -12.46 -17.01 -9.89
C GLY A 116 -13.76 -16.34 -9.44
N ASN A 117 -14.20 -16.65 -8.21
CA ASN A 117 -15.42 -16.11 -7.61
C ASN A 117 -15.21 -14.84 -6.76
N GLN A 118 -14.01 -14.25 -6.78
CA GLN A 118 -13.70 -13.06 -6.00
C GLN A 118 -14.48 -11.85 -6.52
N LYS A 119 -15.06 -11.07 -5.61
CA LYS A 119 -15.84 -9.86 -5.90
C LYS A 119 -15.40 -8.74 -4.99
N LEU A 120 -15.64 -7.50 -5.44
CA LEU A 120 -15.51 -6.33 -4.59
C LEU A 120 -16.56 -6.35 -3.48
N SER A 121 -16.15 -6.05 -2.26
CA SER A 121 -17.06 -5.89 -1.14
C SER A 121 -17.91 -4.64 -1.31
N LYS A 122 -19.20 -4.76 -0.96
CA LYS A 122 -20.13 -3.61 -0.91
C LYS A 122 -19.62 -2.50 0.01
N ILE A 123 -18.88 -2.85 1.06
CA ILE A 123 -18.28 -1.89 2.00
C ILE A 123 -17.20 -1.08 1.29
N SER A 124 -16.28 -1.76 0.57
CA SER A 124 -15.21 -1.09 -0.18
C SER A 124 -15.78 -0.14 -1.24
N ILE A 125 -16.78 -0.62 -2.01
CA ILE A 125 -17.50 0.21 -2.98
C ILE A 125 -18.15 1.42 -2.29
N GLY A 126 -18.83 1.22 -1.16
CA GLY A 126 -19.45 2.29 -0.39
C GLY A 126 -18.43 3.35 0.08
N ILE A 127 -17.27 2.93 0.59
CA ILE A 127 -16.18 3.83 1.00
C ILE A 127 -15.69 4.66 -0.19
N VAL A 128 -15.41 4.01 -1.32
CA VAL A 128 -14.91 4.66 -2.53
C VAL A 128 -15.91 5.68 -3.06
N VAL A 129 -17.18 5.29 -3.18
CA VAL A 129 -18.26 6.19 -3.61
C VAL A 129 -18.40 7.37 -2.66
N ALA A 130 -18.41 7.14 -1.35
CA ALA A 130 -18.52 8.21 -0.36
C ALA A 130 -17.36 9.21 -0.45
N VAL A 131 -16.13 8.72 -0.62
CA VAL A 131 -14.93 9.57 -0.73
C VAL A 131 -14.96 10.41 -2.00
N TRP A 132 -15.29 9.83 -3.15
CA TRP A 132 -15.33 10.58 -4.41
C TRP A 132 -16.53 11.54 -4.49
N LEU A 133 -17.69 11.17 -3.95
CA LEU A 133 -18.82 12.10 -3.81
C LEU A 133 -18.49 13.25 -2.87
N GLY A 134 -17.86 12.97 -1.72
CA GLY A 134 -17.38 14.01 -0.80
C GLY A 134 -16.35 14.93 -1.44
N GLY A 135 -15.41 14.37 -2.21
CA GLY A 135 -14.45 15.14 -3.02
C GLY A 135 -15.13 16.02 -4.07
N ALA A 136 -16.18 15.53 -4.74
CA ALA A 136 -16.96 16.32 -5.70
C ALA A 136 -17.69 17.48 -5.02
N VAL A 137 -18.32 17.26 -3.85
CA VAL A 137 -18.94 18.33 -3.06
C VAL A 137 -17.89 19.38 -2.66
N CYS A 138 -16.72 18.95 -2.17
CA CYS A 138 -15.62 19.87 -1.83
C CYS A 138 -15.14 20.66 -3.04
N PHE A 139 -15.11 20.04 -4.23
CA PHE A 139 -14.75 20.72 -5.47
C PHE A 139 -15.71 21.87 -5.80
N PHE A 140 -17.02 21.64 -5.72
CA PHE A 140 -18.00 22.71 -5.99
C PHE A 140 -17.94 23.85 -4.95
N ILE A 141 -17.70 23.52 -3.68
CA ILE A 141 -17.46 24.53 -2.63
C ILE A 141 -16.20 25.36 -2.94
N ALA A 142 -15.11 24.69 -3.31
CA ALA A 142 -13.85 25.34 -3.63
C ALA A 142 -13.93 26.17 -4.92
N LEU A 143 -14.71 25.73 -5.90
CA LEU A 143 -15.00 26.45 -7.14
C LEU A 143 -15.70 27.78 -6.83
N SER A 144 -16.74 27.75 -5.99
CA SER A 144 -17.49 28.96 -5.60
C SER A 144 -16.67 29.94 -4.77
N ASN A 145 -15.79 29.46 -3.89
CA ASN A 145 -15.02 30.29 -2.96
C ASN A 145 -13.56 30.50 -3.40
N HIS A 146 -13.20 30.08 -4.61
CA HIS A 146 -11.82 30.03 -5.11
C HIS A 146 -10.81 29.41 -4.11
N SER A 147 -11.22 28.43 -3.30
CA SER A 147 -10.43 27.88 -2.18
C SER A 147 -9.67 26.60 -2.57
N TRP A 148 -8.82 26.70 -3.59
CA TRP A 148 -8.12 25.56 -4.18
C TRP A 148 -7.14 24.86 -3.24
N LEU A 149 -6.38 25.62 -2.43
CA LEU A 149 -5.43 25.04 -1.46
C LEU A 149 -6.16 24.20 -0.40
N TRP A 150 -7.33 24.66 0.03
CA TRP A 150 -8.17 23.91 0.96
C TRP A 150 -8.66 22.60 0.33
N LEU A 151 -9.15 22.64 -0.92
CA LEU A 151 -9.59 21.45 -1.63
C LEU A 151 -8.49 20.39 -1.70
N ILE A 152 -7.28 20.77 -2.12
CA ILE A 152 -6.20 19.79 -2.24
C ILE A 152 -5.75 19.27 -0.87
N SER A 153 -5.88 20.07 0.19
CA SER A 153 -5.62 19.63 1.57
C SER A 153 -6.63 18.57 2.02
N VAL A 154 -7.88 18.61 1.55
CA VAL A 154 -8.86 17.54 1.76
C VAL A 154 -8.38 16.24 1.11
N PHE A 155 -7.92 16.28 -0.15
CA PHE A 155 -7.36 15.10 -0.82
C PHE A 155 -6.09 14.57 -0.13
N ASN A 156 -5.26 15.47 0.40
CA ASN A 156 -4.08 15.13 1.20
C ASN A 156 -4.45 14.43 2.53
N LEU A 157 -5.60 14.73 3.12
CA LEU A 157 -6.11 14.02 4.30
C LEU A 157 -6.74 12.67 3.95
N ILE A 158 -7.50 12.60 2.85
CA ILE A 158 -8.13 11.36 2.36
C ILE A 158 -7.10 10.24 2.22
N GLN A 159 -5.92 10.53 1.63
CA GLN A 159 -4.89 9.50 1.45
C GLN A 159 -4.32 8.97 2.79
N VAL A 160 -4.26 9.80 3.83
CA VAL A 160 -3.83 9.39 5.17
C VAL A 160 -4.89 8.49 5.80
N CYS A 161 -6.15 8.90 5.76
CA CYS A 161 -7.28 8.11 6.25
C CYS A 161 -7.32 6.72 5.59
N MET A 162 -7.18 6.66 4.27
CA MET A 162 -7.12 5.38 3.53
C MET A 162 -5.95 4.50 3.96
N THR A 163 -4.82 5.09 4.33
CA THR A 163 -3.65 4.35 4.81
C THR A 163 -3.93 3.70 6.17
N VAL A 164 -4.52 4.44 7.10
CA VAL A 164 -4.88 3.94 8.44
C VAL A 164 -5.92 2.83 8.35
N ILE A 165 -6.97 3.01 7.55
CA ILE A 165 -8.02 2.01 7.30
C ILE A 165 -7.44 0.69 6.81
N LYS A 166 -6.32 0.73 6.09
CA LYS A 166 -5.67 -0.45 5.51
C LYS A 166 -4.77 -1.19 6.51
N TYR A 167 -4.00 -0.46 7.32
CA TYR A 167 -3.04 -1.10 8.22
C TYR A 167 -3.69 -1.72 9.47
N ILE A 168 -4.75 -1.10 10.02
CA ILE A 168 -5.41 -1.60 11.23
C ILE A 168 -5.92 -3.05 11.08
N PRO A 169 -6.70 -3.40 10.03
CA PRO A 169 -7.20 -4.75 9.86
C PRO A 169 -6.07 -5.78 9.74
N GLN A 170 -4.97 -5.41 9.07
CA GLN A 170 -3.81 -6.30 8.92
C GLN A 170 -3.12 -6.55 10.27
N ALA A 171 -2.91 -5.50 11.08
CA ALA A 171 -2.31 -5.62 12.40
C ALA A 171 -3.14 -6.52 13.32
N ILE A 172 -4.47 -6.36 13.29
CA ILE A 172 -5.42 -7.19 14.04
C ILE A 172 -5.38 -8.63 13.53
N MET A 173 -5.40 -8.84 12.21
CA MET A 173 -5.40 -10.18 11.62
C MET A 173 -4.13 -10.96 12.00
N ASN A 174 -2.96 -10.32 11.94
CA ASN A 174 -1.69 -10.93 12.38
C ASN A 174 -1.76 -11.30 13.88
N PHE A 175 -2.30 -10.41 14.72
CA PHE A 175 -2.47 -10.68 16.15
C PHE A 175 -3.45 -11.82 16.43
N MET A 176 -4.55 -11.92 15.68
CA MET A 176 -5.55 -12.98 15.85
C MET A 176 -5.03 -14.34 15.37
N ARG A 177 -4.32 -14.37 14.24
CA ARG A 177 -3.75 -15.61 13.67
C ARG A 177 -2.50 -16.08 14.40
N LYS A 178 -1.82 -15.20 15.14
CA LYS A 178 -0.50 -15.45 15.73
C LYS A 178 0.53 -15.95 14.70
N SER A 179 0.39 -15.50 13.45
CA SER A 179 1.24 -15.82 12.32
C SER A 179 1.24 -14.65 11.34
N THR A 180 2.36 -14.46 10.67
CA THR A 180 2.55 -13.52 9.56
C THR A 180 2.74 -14.25 8.23
N ASP A 181 2.37 -15.51 8.13
CA ASP A 181 2.51 -16.28 6.89
C ASP A 181 1.62 -15.71 5.78
N GLY A 182 2.18 -15.63 4.56
CA GLY A 182 1.52 -14.96 3.42
C GLY A 182 1.68 -13.44 3.38
N PHE A 183 2.38 -12.85 4.36
CA PHE A 183 2.69 -11.43 4.40
C PHE A 183 4.13 -11.16 3.93
N SER A 184 4.30 -10.34 2.88
CA SER A 184 5.63 -10.03 2.33
C SER A 184 6.37 -9.07 3.25
N ILE A 185 7.21 -9.59 4.15
CA ILE A 185 8.04 -8.77 5.05
C ILE A 185 8.99 -7.85 4.27
N GLY A 186 9.46 -8.28 3.10
CA GLY A 186 10.28 -7.45 2.22
C GLY A 186 9.58 -6.16 1.79
N ASN A 187 8.28 -6.21 1.51
CA ASN A 187 7.51 -5.00 1.18
C ASN A 187 7.40 -4.05 2.37
N ILE A 188 7.33 -4.57 3.60
CA ILE A 188 7.28 -3.75 4.83
C ILE A 188 8.64 -3.08 5.09
N LEU A 189 9.75 -3.77 4.85
CA LEU A 189 11.08 -3.17 4.96
C LEU A 189 11.27 -2.03 3.93
N LEU A 190 10.75 -2.21 2.72
CA LEU A 190 10.73 -1.16 1.70
C LEU A 190 9.81 0.00 2.07
N ASP A 191 8.63 -0.28 2.62
CA ASP A 191 7.68 0.75 3.09
C ASP A 191 8.30 1.57 4.23
N PHE A 192 8.92 0.91 5.21
CA PHE A 192 9.63 1.55 6.31
C PHE A 192 10.77 2.45 5.81
N THR A 193 11.58 1.94 4.88
CA THR A 193 12.70 2.70 4.30
C THR A 193 12.17 3.94 3.57
N GLY A 194 11.10 3.80 2.80
CA GLY A 194 10.44 4.92 2.12
C GLY A 194 9.86 5.94 3.10
N GLY A 195 9.16 5.47 4.13
CA GLY A 195 8.57 6.31 5.18
C GLY A 195 9.62 7.12 5.93
N LEU A 196 10.71 6.46 6.35
CA LEU A 196 11.82 7.07 7.08
C LEU A 196 12.57 8.10 6.24
N THR A 197 12.92 7.77 5.00
CA THR A 197 13.63 8.69 4.10
C THR A 197 12.77 9.86 3.65
N SER A 198 11.46 9.66 3.42
CA SER A 198 10.49 10.74 3.19
C SER A 198 10.37 11.68 4.39
N TYR A 199 10.34 11.15 5.62
CA TYR A 199 10.32 11.99 6.81
C TYR A 199 11.63 12.77 6.98
N ALA A 200 12.77 12.12 6.76
CA ALA A 200 14.08 12.75 6.81
C ALA A 200 14.23 13.85 5.76
N GLN A 201 13.71 13.64 4.53
CA GLN A 201 13.63 14.66 3.49
C GLN A 201 12.93 15.91 4.02
N MET A 202 11.78 15.77 4.69
CA MET A 202 11.05 16.91 5.24
C MET A 202 11.81 17.62 6.38
N ALA A 203 12.53 16.85 7.20
CA ALA A 203 13.37 17.38 8.26
C ALA A 203 14.52 18.22 7.71
N VAL A 204 15.23 17.75 6.68
CA VAL A 204 16.34 18.49 6.04
C VAL A 204 15.89 19.84 5.54
N GLN A 205 14.77 19.91 4.80
CA GLN A 205 14.23 21.19 4.32
C GLN A 205 13.84 22.13 5.47
N SER A 206 13.27 21.58 6.55
CA SER A 206 12.87 22.39 7.72
C SER A 206 14.08 22.98 8.46
N ILE A 207 15.17 22.22 8.54
CA ILE A 207 16.44 22.67 9.13
C ILE A 207 17.06 23.77 8.25
N ASP A 208 17.10 23.58 6.92
CA ASP A 208 17.68 24.55 5.99
C ASP A 208 16.93 25.88 6.04
N GLN A 209 15.59 25.82 6.10
CA GLN A 209 14.73 27.00 6.08
C GLN A 209 14.48 27.61 7.47
N HIS A 210 15.05 27.03 8.54
CA HIS A 210 14.75 27.38 9.92
C HIS A 210 13.24 27.50 10.20
N SER A 211 12.44 26.62 9.60
CA SER A 211 10.98 26.72 9.56
C SER A 211 10.33 25.34 9.59
N TRP A 212 9.33 25.18 10.46
CA TRP A 212 8.52 23.96 10.55
C TRP A 212 7.34 23.93 9.57
N VAL A 213 7.17 24.99 8.75
CA VAL A 213 6.07 25.09 7.79
C VAL A 213 6.04 23.89 6.84
N ASN A 214 7.18 23.29 6.52
CA ASN A 214 7.21 22.12 5.66
C ASN A 214 6.35 20.96 6.22
N PHE A 215 6.38 20.74 7.54
CA PHE A 215 5.66 19.65 8.20
C PHE A 215 4.14 19.83 8.20
N TYR A 216 3.64 21.02 8.52
CA TYR A 216 2.19 21.28 8.56
C TYR A 216 1.62 21.82 7.24
N GLY A 217 2.46 22.42 6.41
CA GLY A 217 2.16 22.82 5.04
C GLY A 217 1.89 21.61 4.13
N ASN A 218 2.51 20.46 4.43
CA ASN A 218 2.17 19.15 3.87
C ASN A 218 1.91 18.13 4.98
N ILE A 219 0.87 18.38 5.77
CA ILE A 219 0.52 17.52 6.92
C ILE A 219 0.28 16.06 6.51
N GLY A 220 -0.23 15.80 5.31
CA GLY A 220 -0.49 14.45 4.84
C GLY A 220 0.79 13.67 4.55
N LYS A 221 1.85 14.28 4.01
CA LYS A 221 3.16 13.61 3.88
C LYS A 221 3.75 13.30 5.26
N THR A 222 3.67 14.25 6.19
CA THR A 222 4.09 14.06 7.59
C THR A 222 3.36 12.88 8.24
N LEU A 223 2.03 12.90 8.23
CA LEU A 223 1.21 11.85 8.83
C LEU A 223 1.38 10.51 8.11
N LEU A 224 1.48 10.50 6.78
CA LEU A 224 1.72 9.29 6.01
C LEU A 224 3.02 8.62 6.44
N SER A 225 4.12 9.38 6.50
CA SER A 225 5.43 8.87 6.94
C SER A 225 5.37 8.34 8.38
N LEU A 226 4.78 9.09 9.31
CA LEU A 226 4.69 8.65 10.72
C LEU A 226 3.82 7.40 10.90
N VAL A 227 2.66 7.35 10.24
CA VAL A 227 1.76 6.19 10.27
C VAL A 227 2.42 4.97 9.65
N SER A 228 3.08 5.10 8.50
CA SER A 228 3.84 4.01 7.88
C SER A 228 4.92 3.50 8.81
N ILE A 229 5.83 4.37 9.29
CA ILE A 229 6.91 3.99 10.22
C ILE A 229 6.35 3.25 11.45
N PHE A 230 5.27 3.75 12.06
CA PHE A 230 4.65 3.12 13.22
C PHE A 230 4.12 1.71 12.91
N PHE A 231 3.32 1.55 11.85
CA PHE A 231 2.75 0.25 11.49
C PHE A 231 3.82 -0.72 10.98
N ASP A 232 4.84 -0.24 10.28
CA ASP A 232 5.94 -1.08 9.81
C ASP A 232 6.76 -1.61 10.98
N LEU A 233 7.05 -0.78 11.99
CA LEU A 233 7.65 -1.23 13.25
C LEU A 233 6.77 -2.27 13.96
N LEU A 234 5.46 -2.05 14.02
CA LEU A 234 4.52 -3.02 14.58
C LEU A 234 4.58 -4.35 13.81
N PHE A 235 4.56 -4.32 12.48
CA PHE A 235 4.63 -5.51 11.64
C PHE A 235 5.98 -6.24 11.74
N MET A 236 7.08 -5.50 11.80
CA MET A 236 8.41 -6.06 12.05
C MET A 236 8.48 -6.73 13.42
N CYS A 237 7.93 -6.11 14.48
CA CYS A 237 7.82 -6.72 15.79
C CYS A 237 6.96 -7.99 15.76
N GLN A 238 5.81 -7.97 15.06
CA GLN A 238 4.97 -9.15 14.90
C GLN A 238 5.70 -10.29 14.19
N HIS A 239 6.47 -10.00 13.14
CA HIS A 239 7.14 -11.00 12.32
C HIS A 239 8.42 -11.55 12.98
N PHE A 240 9.30 -10.69 13.49
CA PHE A 240 10.61 -11.09 13.98
C PHE A 240 10.64 -11.43 15.47
N LEU A 241 9.79 -10.80 16.28
CA LEU A 241 9.83 -10.96 17.75
C LEU A 241 8.70 -11.84 18.28
N LEU A 242 7.46 -11.62 17.83
CA LEU A 242 6.28 -12.27 18.42
C LEU A 242 5.90 -13.59 17.73
N TYR A 243 5.91 -13.62 16.40
CA TYR A 243 5.47 -14.77 15.59
C TYR A 243 6.57 -15.24 14.62
N PRO A 244 7.81 -15.48 15.10
CA PRO A 244 8.85 -16.01 14.24
C PRO A 244 8.40 -17.36 13.69
N ALA A 245 8.59 -17.57 12.39
CA ALA A 245 8.32 -18.85 11.77
C ALA A 245 9.04 -19.95 12.56
N LYS A 246 8.30 -20.90 13.13
CA LYS A 246 8.91 -22.11 13.66
C LYS A 246 9.66 -22.73 12.50
N LYS A 247 11.00 -22.78 12.56
CA LYS A 247 11.81 -23.57 11.61
C LYS A 247 11.08 -24.89 11.46
N ALA A 248 10.56 -25.18 10.27
CA ALA A 248 9.99 -26.47 9.97
C ALA A 248 10.99 -27.49 10.51
N GLN A 249 10.59 -28.28 11.50
CA GLN A 249 11.40 -29.40 11.94
C GLN A 249 11.71 -30.16 10.66
N GLN A 250 12.97 -30.13 10.26
CA GLN A 250 13.48 -31.08 9.30
C GLN A 250 13.15 -32.42 9.93
N ILE A 251 12.10 -33.08 9.41
CA ILE A 251 11.92 -34.50 9.65
C ILE A 251 13.27 -35.09 9.23
N PRO A 252 14.02 -35.72 10.15
CA PRO A 252 15.26 -36.37 9.77
C PRO A 252 14.90 -37.36 8.65
N PRO A 253 15.74 -37.54 7.62
CA PRO A 253 15.56 -38.66 6.71
C PRO A 253 15.85 -39.93 7.52
N ASN A 254 14.85 -40.39 8.28
CA ASN A 254 14.94 -41.65 8.99
C ASN A 254 14.86 -42.76 7.94
N SER A 255 16.05 -43.24 7.61
CA SER A 255 16.38 -44.66 7.65
C SER A 255 15.37 -45.56 6.94
N SER A 256 15.48 -45.61 5.61
CA SER A 256 15.09 -46.80 4.87
C SER A 256 16.08 -47.94 5.17
N THR A 257 15.91 -48.58 6.33
CA THR A 257 16.41 -49.94 6.58
C THR A 257 15.22 -50.87 6.62
N SER A 258 15.01 -51.55 5.49
CA SER A 258 14.58 -52.95 5.38
C SER A 258 13.74 -53.54 6.51
N GLU A 259 12.42 -53.61 6.31
CA GLU A 259 11.66 -54.82 6.63
C GLU A 259 10.78 -55.17 5.43
N GLU A 260 11.29 -56.10 4.63
CA GLU A 260 10.55 -56.85 3.63
C GLU A 260 9.50 -57.69 4.37
N ARG A 261 8.25 -57.22 4.40
CA ARG A 261 7.11 -58.00 4.91
C ARG A 261 6.26 -58.42 3.71
N THR A 262 6.63 -59.55 3.14
CA THR A 262 5.86 -60.31 2.15
C THR A 262 4.43 -60.54 2.66
N TRP A 263 3.43 -60.14 1.86
CA TRP A 263 2.04 -60.48 2.10
C TRP A 263 1.60 -61.53 1.07
N PRO A 264 1.13 -62.73 1.50
CA PRO A 264 0.75 -63.79 0.58
C PRO A 264 -0.54 -63.43 -0.18
N ILE A 265 -0.51 -63.66 -1.49
CA ILE A 265 -1.67 -63.63 -2.39
C ILE A 265 -2.63 -64.74 -1.95
N GLY A 266 -3.82 -64.38 -1.47
CA GLY A 266 -4.83 -65.30 -0.98
C GLY A 266 -6.25 -64.83 -1.27
N LYS A 267 -6.81 -65.34 -2.38
CA LYS A 267 -8.22 -65.58 -2.75
C LYS A 267 -9.30 -64.67 -2.14
N SER A 268 -9.98 -63.92 -3.01
CA SER A 268 -11.26 -63.27 -2.75
C SER A 268 -12.38 -64.31 -2.56
N PRO A 269 -13.25 -64.20 -1.52
CA PRO A 269 -14.47 -64.97 -1.45
C PRO A 269 -15.59 -64.29 -2.26
N ASP A 270 -16.20 -65.07 -3.15
CA ASP A 270 -17.41 -64.70 -3.89
C ASP A 270 -18.56 -64.32 -2.94
N HIS A 271 -18.97 -63.04 -2.97
CA HIS A 271 -20.25 -62.62 -2.42
C HIS A 271 -21.32 -62.62 -3.52
N HIS A 272 -22.09 -63.71 -3.57
CA HIS A 272 -23.37 -63.80 -4.25
C HIS A 272 -24.37 -62.84 -3.60
N TYR A 273 -24.81 -61.81 -4.33
CA TYR A 273 -26.03 -61.06 -4.03
C TYR A 273 -27.20 -61.68 -4.79
N PRO A 274 -28.30 -62.09 -4.13
CA PRO A 274 -29.52 -62.48 -4.84
C PRO A 274 -30.24 -61.24 -5.38
N ALA A 275 -30.62 -61.29 -6.65
CA ALA A 275 -31.43 -60.28 -7.31
C ALA A 275 -32.87 -60.28 -6.73
N PRO A 276 -33.51 -59.11 -6.54
CA PRO A 276 -34.92 -59.06 -6.17
C PRO A 276 -35.80 -59.39 -7.40
N PRO A 277 -36.91 -60.13 -7.21
CA PRO A 277 -37.79 -60.54 -8.30
C PRO A 277 -38.58 -59.37 -8.86
N GLY A 278 -38.68 -59.33 -10.19
CA GLY A 278 -39.49 -58.37 -10.92
C GLY A 278 -40.97 -58.77 -11.04
N ASN A 279 -41.77 -57.71 -11.20
CA ASN A 279 -43.08 -57.58 -11.85
C ASN A 279 -44.32 -58.14 -11.14
N VAL A 280 -45.27 -57.25 -10.81
CA VAL A 280 -46.52 -56.97 -11.58
C VAL A 280 -46.86 -55.48 -11.42
#